data_AF-A0A7C2LTN0-F1
#
_entry.id   AF-A0A7C2LTN0-F1
#
_cell.length_a   1.000
_cell.length_b   1.000
_cell.length_c   1.000
_cell.angle_alpha   90.00
_cell.angle_beta   90.00
_cell.angle_gamma   90.00
#
_symmetry.space_group_name_H-M   'P 1'
#
loop_
_entity.id
_entity.type
_entity.pdbx_description
1 polymer ?
#
loop_
_entity_poly.entity_id
_entity_poly.type
_entity_poly.pdbx_seq_one_letter_code
_entity_poly.pdbx_strand_id
1 'polypeptide(L)'
;MRARPDPRRGRAMITGILAGGGRLPLMIAQSLAERGEGVHIVAITGEADPDVARYPHTWVDWGQIGRMLAALEGAGARQLVIVGTVRRPDLRRIRPDLGFFRSLPSILALLAGGDDAVLTRVVRFFEGHGLRVVGVHEVVPELVAGTGRLGRVGLEDADLADAGLGFAVRRALAAVDTGQAVAVAGGRVLAIEGPEGTDAMLVRTAALAGPDAVHSRRRGVLAKGPKPGQELRVDMPAVGPRTVAGAARAGLAGVVVEAGAVLLLDPAGTIAAADAAGVGLYGLAWPRPGPVPVPAPAHAGPVPAGGRVIGRRRPGRRDSADIAVGLAAVEGLAPYATGAAAVVVRRFILAIEAAEGTEAMLERARGLRQWGLRWRRAGALVRRAGPGPDAPAPAALLRRAAAQELGGVALTGSAEALGPYEEAARLADDLGLFLVLCQGA
;
A
#
# COMPACT_ATOMS: atom_id res chain seq x y z
N MET A 1 58.64 -15.22 -3.79
CA MET A 1 57.67 -14.81 -2.75
C MET A 1 56.28 -15.27 -3.16
N ARG A 2 55.72 -16.29 -2.50
CA ARG A 2 54.31 -16.65 -2.65
C ARG A 2 53.48 -15.61 -1.90
N ALA A 3 52.57 -14.92 -2.59
CA ALA A 3 51.65 -13.97 -1.97
C ALA A 3 50.87 -14.68 -0.85
N ARG A 4 50.83 -14.08 0.34
CA ARG A 4 49.98 -14.57 1.43
C ARG A 4 48.52 -14.49 0.98
N PRO A 5 47.72 -15.57 1.10
CA PRO A 5 46.31 -15.50 0.79
C PRO A 5 45.63 -14.50 1.73
N ASP A 6 44.75 -13.64 1.19
CA ASP A 6 43.92 -12.73 1.96
C ASP A 6 43.02 -13.54 2.92
N PRO A 7 43.12 -13.38 4.25
CA PRO A 7 42.36 -14.13 5.23
C PRO A 7 40.84 -13.91 5.14
N ARG A 8 40.37 -12.98 4.28
CA ARG A 8 38.95 -12.69 4.05
C ARG A 8 38.28 -13.59 3.02
N ARG A 9 39.02 -14.38 2.25
CA ARG A 9 38.48 -15.21 1.14
C ARG A 9 37.84 -16.55 1.56
N GLY A 10 37.55 -16.77 2.86
CA GLY A 10 37.01 -18.04 3.34
C GLY A 10 36.01 -17.96 4.49
N ARG A 11 35.56 -16.77 4.92
CA ARG A 11 34.46 -16.64 5.89
C ARG A 11 33.17 -16.47 5.12
N ALA A 12 32.24 -17.41 5.28
CA ALA A 12 30.87 -17.26 4.79
C ALA A 12 30.32 -15.91 5.29
N MET A 13 29.82 -15.09 4.35
CA MET A 13 29.18 -13.83 4.69
C MET A 13 27.97 -14.12 5.59
N ILE A 14 27.91 -13.47 6.75
CA ILE A 14 26.79 -13.63 7.68
C ILE A 14 25.77 -12.52 7.41
N THR A 15 24.56 -12.94 7.09
CA THR A 15 23.40 -12.06 6.94
C THR A 15 22.66 -11.97 8.26
N GLY A 16 22.54 -10.75 8.78
CA GLY A 16 21.63 -10.46 9.89
C GLY A 16 20.19 -10.40 9.38
N ILE A 17 19.25 -11.00 10.11
CA ILE A 17 17.82 -10.88 9.83
C ILE A 17 17.15 -10.26 11.05
N LEU A 18 16.62 -9.05 10.92
CA LEU A 18 15.70 -8.49 11.93
C LEU A 18 14.29 -9.00 11.62
N ALA A 19 13.82 -9.96 12.42
CA ALA A 19 12.62 -10.73 12.15
C ALA A 19 11.41 -10.22 12.96
N GLY A 20 10.42 -9.70 12.25
CA GLY A 20 9.04 -9.53 12.71
C GLY A 20 8.20 -10.79 12.47
N GLY A 21 6.88 -10.64 12.40
CA GLY A 21 5.96 -11.76 12.23
C GLY A 21 5.88 -12.35 10.81
N GLY A 22 5.27 -13.53 10.70
CA GLY A 22 5.07 -14.24 9.44
C GLY A 22 6.25 -15.16 9.05
N ARG A 23 6.11 -15.85 7.91
CA ARG A 23 7.06 -16.90 7.48
C ARG A 23 8.27 -16.39 6.71
N LEU A 24 8.25 -15.15 6.24
CA LEU A 24 9.30 -14.58 5.38
C LEU A 24 10.71 -14.63 6.02
N PRO A 25 10.92 -14.30 7.31
CA PRO A 25 12.23 -14.42 7.93
C PRO A 25 12.81 -15.85 7.87
N LEU A 26 11.96 -16.86 8.10
CA LEU A 26 12.35 -18.27 8.04
C LEU A 26 12.68 -18.73 6.63
N MET A 27 11.92 -18.27 5.64
CA MET A 27 12.18 -18.60 4.23
C MET A 27 13.53 -18.03 3.77
N ILE A 28 13.88 -16.82 4.20
CA ILE A 28 15.17 -16.20 3.90
C ILE A 28 16.31 -16.97 4.58
N ALA A 29 16.15 -17.30 5.86
CA ALA A 29 17.14 -18.08 6.60
C ALA A 29 17.36 -19.47 5.99
N GLN A 30 16.27 -20.14 5.56
CA GLN A 30 16.33 -21.44 4.90
C GLN A 30 17.11 -21.36 3.59
N SER A 31 16.75 -20.44 2.71
CA SER A 31 17.42 -20.28 1.41
C SER A 31 18.92 -19.95 1.58
N LEU A 32 19.27 -19.03 2.51
CA LEU A 32 20.66 -18.74 2.83
C LEU A 32 21.42 -19.98 3.30
N ALA A 33 20.82 -20.77 4.20
CA ALA A 33 21.42 -21.98 4.72
C ALA A 33 21.60 -23.06 3.62
N GLU A 34 20.63 -23.21 2.73
CA GLU A 34 20.71 -24.13 1.58
C GLU A 34 21.85 -23.76 0.61
N ARG A 35 22.21 -22.47 0.52
CA ARG A 35 23.36 -21.97 -0.25
C ARG A 35 24.69 -22.02 0.52
N GLY A 36 24.69 -22.51 1.76
CA GLY A 36 25.87 -22.55 2.62
C GLY A 36 26.30 -21.18 3.16
N GLU A 37 25.41 -20.18 3.13
CA GLU A 37 25.66 -18.85 3.69
C GLU A 37 25.30 -18.81 5.18
N GLY A 38 25.95 -17.91 5.93
CA GLY A 38 25.69 -17.74 7.35
C GLY A 38 24.49 -16.83 7.60
N VAL A 39 23.72 -17.14 8.64
CA VAL A 39 22.59 -16.30 9.08
C VAL A 39 22.58 -16.13 10.59
N HIS A 40 22.23 -14.94 11.06
CA HIS A 40 21.89 -14.69 12.46
C HIS A 40 20.58 -13.91 12.57
N ILE A 41 19.58 -14.49 13.24
CA ILE A 41 18.24 -13.92 13.33
C ILE A 41 18.08 -13.15 14.64
N VAL A 42 17.85 -11.85 14.56
CA VAL A 42 17.39 -11.03 15.68
C VAL A 42 15.87 -11.03 15.69
N ALA A 43 15.27 -11.82 16.57
CA ALA A 43 13.85 -12.10 16.60
C ALA A 43 13.11 -11.21 17.60
N ILE A 44 12.10 -10.49 17.13
CA ILE A 44 11.26 -9.65 17.99
C ILE A 44 10.30 -10.54 18.80
N THR A 45 10.46 -10.54 20.11
CA THR A 45 9.61 -11.28 21.05
C THR A 45 8.15 -10.86 20.89
N GLY A 46 7.26 -11.85 20.79
CA GLY A 46 5.81 -11.64 20.63
C GLY A 46 5.34 -11.39 19.20
N GLU A 47 6.26 -11.23 18.24
CA GLU A 47 5.95 -11.07 16.81
C GLU A 47 6.53 -12.21 15.97
N ALA A 48 7.83 -12.49 16.14
CA ALA A 48 8.54 -13.49 15.35
C ALA A 48 8.06 -14.92 15.61
N ASP A 49 8.11 -15.73 14.57
CA ASP A 49 7.74 -17.14 14.62
C ASP A 49 8.71 -17.93 15.55
N PRO A 50 8.21 -18.76 16.49
CA PRO A 50 9.06 -19.58 17.35
C PRO A 50 10.00 -20.52 16.59
N ASP A 51 9.66 -20.92 15.37
CA ASP A 51 10.52 -21.77 14.52
C ASP A 51 11.84 -21.10 14.13
N VAL A 52 12.01 -19.80 14.42
CA VAL A 52 13.31 -19.10 14.34
C VAL A 52 14.38 -19.82 15.15
N ALA A 53 14.00 -20.53 16.21
CA ALA A 53 14.94 -21.27 17.05
C ALA A 53 15.76 -22.35 16.32
N ARG A 54 15.37 -22.72 15.09
CA ARG A 54 16.10 -23.66 14.21
C ARG A 54 17.39 -23.07 13.63
N TYR A 55 17.56 -21.75 13.68
CA TYR A 55 18.72 -21.04 13.15
C TYR A 55 19.49 -20.32 14.29
N PRO A 56 20.74 -19.89 14.08
CA PRO A 56 21.42 -19.00 15.02
C PRO A 56 20.59 -17.73 15.24
N HIS A 57 20.25 -17.42 16.48
CA HIS A 57 19.28 -16.36 16.78
C HIS A 57 19.52 -15.68 18.13
N THR A 58 18.94 -14.49 18.27
CA THR A 58 18.84 -13.73 19.52
C THR A 58 17.44 -13.16 19.64
N TRP A 59 16.73 -13.50 20.71
CA TRP A 59 15.45 -12.87 21.06
C TRP A 59 15.68 -11.49 21.68
N VAL A 60 14.87 -10.52 21.24
CA VAL A 60 14.92 -9.12 21.68
C VAL A 60 13.51 -8.55 21.82
N ASP A 61 13.32 -7.62 22.75
CA ASP A 61 12.14 -6.76 22.79
C ASP A 61 12.34 -5.51 21.93
N TRP A 62 11.26 -4.85 21.48
CA TRP A 62 11.30 -3.62 20.68
C TRP A 62 12.20 -2.50 21.24
N GLY A 63 12.37 -2.44 22.57
CA GLY A 63 13.19 -1.42 23.25
C GLY A 63 14.67 -1.79 23.37
N GLN A 64 15.07 -3.02 23.04
CA GLN A 64 16.42 -3.52 23.28
C GLN A 64 17.34 -3.27 22.09
N ILE A 65 17.40 -2.02 21.64
CA ILE A 65 18.17 -1.62 20.45
C ILE A 65 19.66 -1.93 20.61
N GLY A 66 20.22 -1.70 21.80
CA GLY A 66 21.62 -2.07 22.09
C GLY A 66 21.86 -3.57 21.96
N ARG A 67 20.96 -4.40 22.49
CA ARG A 67 21.02 -5.86 22.35
C ARG A 67 20.90 -6.31 20.90
N MET A 68 20.04 -5.67 20.09
CA MET A 68 19.90 -5.95 18.65
C MET A 68 21.24 -5.72 17.94
N LEU A 69 21.85 -4.55 18.15
CA LEU A 69 23.13 -4.19 17.51
C LEU A 69 24.26 -5.10 17.98
N ALA A 70 24.35 -5.37 19.29
CA ALA A 70 25.38 -6.26 19.86
C ALA A 70 25.26 -7.70 19.34
N ALA A 71 24.03 -8.19 19.12
CA ALA A 71 23.81 -9.51 18.53
C ALA A 71 24.31 -9.58 17.08
N LEU A 72 24.00 -8.56 16.27
CA LEU A 72 24.45 -8.47 14.88
C LEU A 72 25.98 -8.34 14.79
N GLU A 73 26.57 -7.48 15.62
CA GLU A 73 28.01 -7.27 15.69
C GLU A 73 28.74 -8.52 16.19
N GLY A 74 28.25 -9.16 17.25
CA GLY A 74 28.81 -10.39 17.81
C GLY A 74 28.75 -11.57 16.84
N ALA A 75 27.71 -11.64 16.01
CA ALA A 75 27.61 -12.59 14.91
C ALA A 75 28.52 -12.23 13.71
N GLY A 76 29.11 -11.03 13.69
CA GLY A 76 29.92 -10.56 12.55
C GLY A 76 29.09 -10.20 11.32
N ALA A 77 27.78 -9.97 11.47
CA ALA A 77 26.89 -9.59 10.38
C ALA A 77 27.28 -8.20 9.86
N ARG A 78 27.47 -8.09 8.54
CA ARG A 78 27.78 -6.81 7.86
C ARG A 78 26.63 -6.30 7.01
N GLN A 79 25.67 -7.18 6.72
CA GLN A 79 24.43 -6.83 6.05
C GLN A 79 23.23 -7.24 6.90
N LEU A 80 22.15 -6.48 6.75
CA LEU A 80 20.91 -6.65 7.51
C LEU A 80 19.72 -6.69 6.55
N VAL A 81 18.89 -7.71 6.68
CA VAL A 81 17.56 -7.78 6.06
C VAL A 81 16.54 -7.51 7.17
N ILE A 82 15.63 -6.57 6.95
CA ILE A 82 14.54 -6.26 7.89
C ILE A 82 13.24 -6.77 7.29
N VAL A 83 12.64 -7.78 7.90
CA VAL A 83 11.51 -8.52 7.31
C VAL A 83 10.50 -8.99 8.35
N GLY A 84 9.26 -9.11 7.89
CA GLY A 84 8.14 -9.62 8.68
C GLY A 84 7.11 -8.54 8.96
N THR A 85 5.88 -8.98 9.26
CA THR A 85 4.80 -8.05 9.61
C THR A 85 5.11 -7.40 10.95
N VAL A 86 5.04 -6.08 10.99
CA VAL A 86 5.20 -5.29 12.21
C VAL A 86 3.82 -4.85 12.66
N ARG A 87 3.33 -5.37 13.79
CA ARG A 87 2.19 -4.75 14.47
C ARG A 87 2.70 -3.49 15.17
N ARG A 88 1.87 -2.44 15.24
CA ARG A 88 2.24 -1.22 15.97
C ARG A 88 2.59 -1.60 17.41
N PRO A 89 3.83 -1.37 17.86
CA PRO A 89 4.25 -1.78 19.19
C PRO A 89 3.44 -1.01 20.24
N ASP A 90 2.94 -1.72 21.25
CA ASP A 90 2.41 -1.08 22.45
C ASP A 90 3.58 -0.40 23.16
N LEU A 91 3.68 0.93 23.00
CA LEU A 91 4.78 1.72 23.55
C LEU A 91 4.93 1.55 25.07
N ARG A 92 3.88 1.12 25.78
CA ARG A 92 3.89 0.87 27.23
C ARG A 92 4.62 -0.43 27.61
N ARG A 93 4.80 -1.34 26.66
CA ARG A 93 5.49 -2.63 26.85
C ARG A 93 6.95 -2.62 26.42
N ILE A 94 7.42 -1.48 25.90
CA ILE A 94 8.82 -1.32 25.48
C ILE A 94 9.73 -1.38 26.71
N ARG A 95 10.71 -2.28 26.68
CA ARG A 95 11.77 -2.41 27.68
C ARG A 95 13.06 -1.81 27.14
N PRO A 96 13.33 -0.50 27.39
CA PRO A 96 14.51 0.17 26.85
C PRO A 96 15.80 -0.33 27.52
N ASP A 97 16.85 -0.51 26.72
CA ASP A 97 18.20 -0.77 27.23
C ASP A 97 19.09 0.48 27.22
N LEU A 98 20.32 0.38 27.73
CA LEU A 98 21.28 1.51 27.72
C LEU A 98 21.58 2.00 26.28
N GLY A 99 21.51 1.11 25.29
CA GLY A 99 21.64 1.48 23.87
C GLY A 99 20.47 2.34 23.40
N PHE A 100 19.24 2.00 23.78
CA PHE A 100 18.04 2.80 23.51
C PHE A 100 18.18 4.23 24.03
N PHE A 101 18.66 4.42 25.26
CA PHE A 101 18.84 5.77 25.81
C PHE A 101 19.93 6.58 25.07
N ARG A 102 21.00 5.92 24.61
CA ARG A 102 22.04 6.57 23.78
C ARG A 102 21.51 6.95 22.41
N SER A 103 20.63 6.13 21.84
CA SER A 103 19.98 6.36 20.54
C SER A 103 18.69 7.19 20.66
N LEU A 104 18.32 7.65 21.86
CA LEU A 104 17.04 8.29 22.13
C LEU A 104 16.78 9.53 21.24
N PRO A 105 17.75 10.43 20.99
CA PRO A 105 17.53 11.55 20.08
C PRO A 105 17.18 11.08 18.65
N SER A 106 17.86 10.04 18.16
CA SER A 106 17.61 9.45 16.85
C SER A 106 16.24 8.76 16.81
N ILE A 107 15.88 8.00 17.85
CA ILE A 107 14.59 7.30 17.98
C ILE A 107 13.42 8.30 18.03
N LEU A 108 13.55 9.38 18.79
CA LEU A 108 12.54 10.45 18.83
C LEU A 108 12.38 11.12 17.46
N ALA A 109 13.48 11.29 16.71
CA ALA A 109 13.42 11.76 15.33
C ALA A 109 12.77 10.74 14.38
N LEU A 110 12.86 9.43 14.64
CA LEU A 110 12.13 8.39 13.87
C LEU A 110 10.63 8.59 13.99
N LEU A 111 10.13 8.89 15.20
CA LEU A 111 8.71 9.01 15.53
C LEU A 111 8.07 10.34 15.08
N ALA A 112 8.88 11.34 14.72
CA ALA A 112 8.39 12.66 14.29
C ALA A 112 8.18 12.72 12.76
N GLY A 113 6.99 12.40 12.24
CA GLY A 113 6.73 12.45 10.78
C GLY A 113 5.52 11.62 10.33
N GLY A 114 5.38 11.42 9.01
CA GLY A 114 4.39 10.49 8.41
C GLY A 114 4.94 9.07 8.27
N ASP A 115 4.07 8.09 8.03
CA ASP A 115 4.39 6.64 8.07
C ASP A 115 5.49 6.23 7.06
N ASP A 116 5.51 6.74 5.82
CA ASP A 116 6.54 6.39 4.82
C ASP A 116 7.96 6.86 5.20
N ALA A 117 8.05 7.96 5.95
CA ALA A 117 9.33 8.47 6.44
C ALA A 117 9.90 7.58 7.56
N VAL A 118 9.06 6.81 8.27
CA VAL A 118 9.50 5.97 9.38
C VAL A 118 10.42 4.86 8.88
N LEU A 119 10.00 4.11 7.87
CA LEU A 119 10.76 2.99 7.32
C LEU A 119 12.12 3.45 6.77
N THR A 120 12.14 4.54 6.01
CA THR A 120 13.39 5.11 5.47
C THR A 120 14.35 5.51 6.59
N ARG A 121 13.83 6.06 7.70
CA ARG A 121 14.68 6.44 8.84
C ARG A 121 15.14 5.23 9.66
N VAL A 122 14.34 4.18 9.77
CA VAL A 122 14.76 2.90 10.37
C VAL A 122 15.93 2.32 9.59
N VAL A 123 15.87 2.34 8.26
CA VAL A 123 17.00 1.92 7.41
C VAL A 123 18.26 2.75 7.72
N ARG A 124 18.14 4.08 7.67
CA ARG A 124 19.26 5.00 7.97
C ARG A 124 19.82 4.81 9.38
N PHE A 125 18.98 4.46 10.35
CA PHE A 125 19.40 4.18 11.71
C PHE A 125 20.40 3.03 11.76
N PHE A 126 20.09 1.88 11.14
CA PHE A 126 21.00 0.74 11.11
C PHE A 126 22.24 1.00 10.24
N GLU A 127 22.09 1.73 9.13
CA GLU A 127 23.21 2.17 8.29
C GLU A 127 24.21 3.06 9.06
N GLY A 128 23.70 3.96 9.90
CA GLY A 128 24.52 4.80 10.79
C GLY A 128 25.32 3.99 11.82
N HIS A 129 24.94 2.74 12.09
CA HIS A 129 25.67 1.81 12.96
C HIS A 129 26.55 0.82 12.17
N GLY A 130 26.82 1.10 10.89
CA GLY A 130 27.77 0.34 10.07
C GLY A 130 27.23 -0.95 9.46
N LEU A 131 25.90 -1.15 9.47
CA LEU A 131 25.23 -2.27 8.80
C LEU A 131 24.76 -1.85 7.40
N ARG A 132 25.03 -2.66 6.38
CA ARG A 132 24.41 -2.46 5.06
C ARG A 132 23.00 -3.05 5.08
N VAL A 133 21.97 -2.20 5.09
CA VAL A 133 20.59 -2.69 4.96
C VAL A 133 20.33 -3.04 3.50
N VAL A 134 19.92 -4.29 3.27
CA VAL A 134 19.68 -4.87 1.95
C VAL A 134 18.26 -5.43 1.88
N GLY A 135 17.66 -5.37 0.69
CA GLY A 135 16.35 -5.92 0.45
C GLY A 135 16.36 -7.43 0.25
N VAL A 136 15.20 -8.05 0.43
CA VAL A 136 15.01 -9.49 0.18
C VAL A 136 15.42 -9.86 -1.25
N HIS A 137 15.13 -9.00 -2.22
CA HIS A 137 15.50 -9.19 -3.62
C HIS A 137 17.02 -9.23 -3.88
N GLU A 138 17.83 -8.62 -3.02
CA GLU A 138 19.29 -8.65 -3.14
C GLU A 138 19.89 -9.91 -2.52
N VAL A 139 19.24 -10.46 -1.50
CA VAL A 139 19.75 -11.59 -0.71
C VAL A 139 19.16 -12.92 -1.18
N VAL A 140 17.90 -12.92 -1.59
CA VAL A 140 17.15 -14.13 -1.97
C VAL A 140 16.32 -13.83 -3.23
N PRO A 141 16.97 -13.66 -4.39
CA PRO A 141 16.28 -13.32 -5.64
C PRO A 141 15.25 -14.35 -6.07
N GLU A 142 15.39 -15.62 -5.68
CA GLU A 142 14.45 -16.71 -5.95
C GLU A 142 13.08 -16.54 -5.25
N LEU A 143 12.99 -15.70 -4.22
CA LEU A 143 11.71 -15.32 -3.59
C LEU A 143 11.01 -14.18 -4.31
N VAL A 144 11.62 -13.60 -5.34
CA VAL A 144 11.04 -12.49 -6.11
C VAL A 144 10.45 -13.02 -7.41
N ALA A 145 9.27 -12.54 -7.77
CA ALA A 145 8.64 -12.92 -9.03
C ALA A 145 9.53 -12.51 -10.22
N GLY A 146 9.95 -13.51 -11.00
CA GLY A 146 10.66 -13.32 -12.27
C GLY A 146 9.75 -12.83 -13.39
N THR A 147 10.33 -12.51 -14.55
CA THR A 147 9.56 -12.10 -15.74
C THR A 147 8.93 -13.31 -16.42
N GLY A 148 7.71 -13.14 -16.93
CA GLY A 148 6.98 -14.15 -17.68
C GLY A 148 6.05 -14.99 -16.81
N ARG A 149 5.60 -16.10 -17.38
CA ARG A 149 4.67 -17.03 -16.75
C ARG A 149 5.40 -17.84 -15.68
N LEU A 150 4.82 -17.91 -14.48
CA LEU A 150 5.39 -18.62 -13.32
C LEU A 150 4.80 -20.02 -13.12
N GLY A 151 3.57 -20.28 -13.60
CA GLY A 151 2.87 -21.56 -13.47
C GLY A 151 2.45 -22.21 -14.80
N ARG A 152 1.57 -23.21 -14.74
CA ARG A 152 1.04 -23.94 -15.91
C ARG A 152 -0.14 -23.24 -16.61
N VAL A 153 -0.78 -22.28 -15.94
CA VAL A 153 -1.95 -21.56 -16.47
C VAL A 153 -1.47 -20.31 -17.21
N GLY A 154 -1.89 -20.16 -18.46
CA GLY A 154 -1.58 -18.98 -19.29
C GLY A 154 -2.58 -17.86 -19.08
N LEU A 155 -2.19 -16.65 -19.46
CA LEU A 155 -3.08 -15.49 -19.60
C LEU A 155 -3.27 -15.20 -21.08
N GLU A 156 -4.45 -14.68 -21.44
CA GLU A 156 -4.73 -14.20 -22.79
C GLU A 156 -4.18 -12.78 -22.98
N ASP A 157 -4.06 -12.33 -24.22
CA ASP A 157 -3.63 -10.96 -24.54
C ASP A 157 -4.55 -9.90 -23.91
N ALA A 158 -5.85 -10.20 -23.81
CA ALA A 158 -6.81 -9.34 -23.13
C ALA A 158 -6.53 -9.20 -21.63
N ASP A 159 -6.13 -10.29 -20.96
CA ASP A 159 -5.77 -10.28 -19.53
C ASP A 159 -4.47 -9.50 -19.30
N LEU A 160 -3.50 -9.60 -20.24
CA LEU A 160 -2.27 -8.80 -20.19
C LEU A 160 -2.52 -7.32 -20.48
N ALA A 161 -3.48 -6.99 -21.36
CA ALA A 161 -3.94 -5.62 -21.56
C ALA A 161 -4.59 -5.05 -20.29
N ASP A 162 -5.43 -5.84 -19.62
CA ASP A 162 -6.02 -5.49 -18.31
C ASP A 162 -4.93 -5.26 -17.24
N ALA A 163 -3.86 -6.06 -17.26
CA ALA A 163 -2.69 -5.85 -16.39
C ALA A 163 -2.03 -4.50 -16.67
N GLY A 164 -1.81 -4.17 -17.94
CA GLY A 164 -1.25 -2.89 -18.38
C GLY A 164 -2.08 -1.70 -17.90
N LEU A 165 -3.41 -1.79 -17.99
CA LEU A 165 -4.33 -0.81 -17.43
C LEU A 165 -4.18 -0.70 -15.90
N GLY A 166 -4.14 -1.83 -15.19
CA GLY A 166 -3.96 -1.84 -13.73
C GLY A 166 -2.67 -1.17 -13.27
N PHE A 167 -1.56 -1.42 -13.96
CA PHE A 167 -0.29 -0.76 -13.66
C PHE A 167 -0.28 0.73 -14.03
N ALA A 168 -0.98 1.14 -15.09
CA ALA A 168 -1.16 2.55 -15.45
C ALA A 168 -1.98 3.31 -14.40
N VAL A 169 -3.06 2.71 -13.90
CA VAL A 169 -3.89 3.23 -12.80
C VAL A 169 -3.07 3.38 -11.52
N ARG A 170 -2.31 2.37 -11.12
CA ARG A 170 -1.40 2.45 -9.97
C ARG A 170 -0.39 3.58 -10.12
N ARG A 171 0.16 3.78 -11.31
CA ARG A 171 1.10 4.90 -11.60
C ARG A 171 0.41 6.26 -11.46
N ALA A 172 -0.83 6.40 -11.90
CA ALA A 172 -1.58 7.65 -11.77
C ALA A 172 -1.88 8.00 -10.29
N LEU A 173 -2.03 7.00 -9.44
CA LEU A 173 -2.24 7.16 -8.00
C LEU A 173 -0.95 7.33 -7.18
N ALA A 174 0.21 7.31 -7.82
CA ALA A 174 1.50 7.48 -7.14
C ALA A 174 1.60 8.79 -6.37
N ALA A 175 1.03 9.89 -6.90
CA ALA A 175 1.09 11.21 -6.29
C ALA A 175 0.34 11.32 -4.94
N VAL A 176 -0.58 10.40 -4.69
CA VAL A 176 -1.43 10.37 -3.48
C VAL A 176 -1.14 9.15 -2.61
N ASP A 177 0.00 8.49 -2.85
CA ASP A 177 0.50 7.34 -2.10
C ASP A 177 -0.59 6.28 -1.80
N THR A 178 -1.36 5.87 -2.82
CA THR A 178 -2.51 4.97 -2.59
C THR A 178 -2.46 3.73 -3.49
N GLY A 179 -2.67 2.57 -2.86
CA GLY A 179 -2.87 1.27 -3.50
C GLY A 179 -1.60 0.64 -4.09
N GLN A 180 -1.33 -0.63 -3.74
CA GLN A 180 -0.29 -1.44 -4.39
C GLN A 180 -0.90 -2.40 -5.43
N ALA A 181 -2.21 -2.64 -5.36
CA ALA A 181 -2.94 -3.55 -6.23
C ALA A 181 -4.19 -2.93 -6.86
N VAL A 182 -4.50 -3.36 -8.08
CA VAL A 182 -5.68 -2.97 -8.85
C VAL A 182 -6.26 -4.22 -9.52
N ALA A 183 -7.57 -4.45 -9.36
CA ALA A 183 -8.28 -5.50 -10.08
C ALA A 183 -8.94 -4.90 -11.33
N VAL A 184 -8.69 -5.50 -12.50
CA VAL A 184 -9.18 -5.02 -13.80
C VAL A 184 -9.75 -6.20 -14.57
N ALA A 185 -10.89 -6.04 -15.23
CA ALA A 185 -11.43 -7.03 -16.15
C ALA A 185 -12.15 -6.36 -17.32
N GLY A 186 -11.83 -6.80 -18.54
CA GLY A 186 -12.48 -6.32 -19.77
C GLY A 186 -12.32 -4.82 -19.98
N GLY A 187 -11.13 -4.28 -19.69
CA GLY A 187 -10.83 -2.85 -19.78
C GLY A 187 -11.46 -2.00 -18.68
N ARG A 188 -12.11 -2.60 -17.67
CA ARG A 188 -12.75 -1.88 -16.57
C ARG A 188 -12.02 -2.12 -15.26
N VAL A 189 -11.70 -1.03 -14.56
CA VAL A 189 -11.16 -1.10 -13.19
C VAL A 189 -12.26 -1.51 -12.23
N LEU A 190 -12.17 -2.73 -11.70
CA LEU A 190 -13.14 -3.29 -10.77
C LEU A 190 -12.92 -2.77 -9.35
N ALA A 191 -11.68 -2.78 -8.89
CA ALA A 191 -11.31 -2.35 -7.55
C ALA A 191 -9.88 -1.80 -7.50
N ILE A 192 -9.66 -0.85 -6.60
CA ILE A 192 -8.34 -0.29 -6.25
C ILE A 192 -8.12 -0.56 -4.76
N GLU A 193 -6.91 -1.01 -4.40
CA GLU A 193 -6.55 -1.33 -3.02
C GLU A 193 -6.54 -0.06 -2.18
N GLY A 194 -7.30 -0.07 -1.08
CA GLY A 194 -7.25 0.94 -0.04
C GLY A 194 -6.61 0.41 1.25
N PRO A 195 -6.78 1.14 2.37
CA PRO A 195 -6.25 0.73 3.69
C PRO A 195 -6.75 -0.63 4.18
N GLU A 196 -7.82 -1.19 3.60
CA GLU A 196 -8.31 -2.54 3.91
C GLU A 196 -7.34 -3.66 3.50
N GLY A 197 -6.43 -3.37 2.56
CA GLY A 197 -5.47 -4.32 2.01
C GLY A 197 -6.04 -5.25 0.92
N THR A 198 -5.13 -5.94 0.24
CA THR A 198 -5.42 -6.77 -0.95
C THR A 198 -6.48 -7.84 -0.68
N ASP A 199 -6.45 -8.51 0.47
CA ASP A 199 -7.37 -9.62 0.77
C ASP A 199 -8.83 -9.14 0.85
N ALA A 200 -9.08 -8.03 1.55
CA ALA A 200 -10.40 -7.43 1.65
C ALA A 200 -10.85 -6.82 0.30
N MET A 201 -9.92 -6.25 -0.47
CA MET A 201 -10.20 -5.80 -1.84
C MET A 201 -10.70 -6.96 -2.72
N LEU A 202 -10.05 -8.12 -2.69
CA LEU A 202 -10.45 -9.28 -3.51
C LEU A 202 -11.83 -9.82 -3.11
N VAL A 203 -12.18 -9.79 -1.82
CA VAL A 203 -13.55 -10.12 -1.36
C VAL A 203 -14.57 -9.14 -1.94
N ARG A 204 -14.26 -7.84 -1.95
CA ARG A 204 -15.11 -6.82 -2.59
C ARG A 204 -15.24 -7.05 -4.10
N THR A 205 -14.14 -7.36 -4.78
CA THR A 205 -14.17 -7.67 -6.22
C THR A 205 -15.07 -8.87 -6.52
N ALA A 206 -15.02 -9.91 -5.70
CA ALA A 206 -15.88 -11.09 -5.85
C ALA A 206 -17.38 -10.74 -5.72
N ALA A 207 -17.74 -9.83 -4.82
CA ALA A 207 -19.12 -9.40 -4.64
C ALA A 207 -19.71 -8.67 -5.86
N LEU A 208 -18.86 -8.04 -6.70
CA LEU A 208 -19.29 -7.34 -7.91
C LEU A 208 -19.61 -8.27 -9.07
N ALA A 209 -19.05 -9.48 -9.09
CA ALA A 209 -19.19 -10.41 -10.20
C ALA A 209 -20.59 -11.07 -10.24
N GLY A 210 -21.38 -10.96 -9.18
CA GLY A 210 -22.70 -11.60 -9.05
C GLY A 210 -22.63 -13.12 -8.90
N PRO A 211 -23.76 -13.80 -8.60
CA PRO A 211 -23.79 -15.24 -8.35
C PRO A 211 -23.44 -16.09 -9.59
N ASP A 212 -23.64 -15.58 -10.79
CA ASP A 212 -23.41 -16.31 -12.05
C ASP A 212 -21.94 -16.33 -12.50
N ALA A 213 -21.08 -15.51 -11.89
CA ALA A 213 -19.65 -15.45 -12.23
C ALA A 213 -18.93 -16.78 -12.04
N VAL A 214 -19.39 -17.61 -11.12
CA VAL A 214 -18.82 -18.94 -10.82
C VAL A 214 -18.90 -19.89 -12.03
N HIS A 215 -19.90 -19.69 -12.90
CA HIS A 215 -20.10 -20.51 -14.10
C HIS A 215 -19.55 -19.87 -15.38
N SER A 216 -19.06 -18.63 -15.31
CA SER A 216 -18.49 -17.92 -16.44
C SER A 216 -16.98 -18.17 -16.58
N ARG A 217 -16.45 -18.04 -17.81
CA ARG A 217 -15.00 -18.06 -18.04
C ARG A 217 -14.36 -16.94 -17.21
N ARG A 218 -13.33 -17.26 -16.43
CA ARG A 218 -12.53 -16.25 -15.69
C ARG A 218 -11.94 -15.23 -16.65
N ARG A 219 -11.92 -13.97 -16.24
CA ARG A 219 -11.41 -12.85 -17.04
C ARG A 219 -10.78 -11.80 -16.14
N GLY A 220 -9.79 -11.09 -16.68
CA GLY A 220 -9.16 -9.99 -15.98
C GLY A 220 -8.17 -10.44 -14.92
N VAL A 221 -7.49 -9.49 -14.31
CA VAL A 221 -6.33 -9.74 -13.46
C VAL A 221 -6.29 -8.86 -12.22
N LEU A 222 -5.59 -9.36 -11.21
CA LEU A 222 -5.03 -8.54 -10.14
C LEU A 222 -3.64 -8.06 -10.58
N ALA A 223 -3.49 -6.77 -10.89
CA ALA A 223 -2.20 -6.14 -11.13
C ALA A 223 -1.62 -5.63 -9.81
N LYS A 224 -0.44 -6.11 -9.39
CA LYS A 224 0.19 -5.72 -8.11
C LYS A 224 1.66 -5.36 -8.26
N GLY A 225 2.10 -4.33 -7.55
CA GLY A 225 3.50 -3.95 -7.47
C GLY A 225 3.73 -2.79 -6.49
N PRO A 226 4.99 -2.36 -6.31
CA PRO A 226 5.30 -1.33 -5.34
C PRO A 226 4.86 0.07 -5.77
N LYS A 227 4.55 0.94 -4.82
CA LYS A 227 4.31 2.34 -5.15
C LYS A 227 5.64 3.01 -5.57
N PRO A 228 5.62 4.02 -6.46
CA PRO A 228 6.83 4.78 -6.76
C PRO A 228 7.46 5.38 -5.49
N GLY A 229 8.78 5.24 -5.34
CA GLY A 229 9.51 5.73 -4.17
C GLY A 229 9.40 4.87 -2.90
N GLN A 230 8.66 3.75 -2.94
CA GLN A 230 8.57 2.82 -1.83
C GLN A 230 9.94 2.21 -1.49
N GLU A 231 10.27 2.12 -0.19
CA GLU A 231 11.54 1.56 0.29
C GLU A 231 11.51 0.02 0.22
N LEU A 232 11.80 -0.51 -0.97
CA LEU A 232 11.75 -1.95 -1.28
C LEU A 232 12.68 -2.81 -0.43
N ARG A 233 13.66 -2.22 0.26
CA ARG A 233 14.55 -2.98 1.15
C ARG A 233 13.81 -3.53 2.36
N VAL A 234 12.75 -2.86 2.79
CA VAL A 234 12.00 -3.24 4.01
C VAL A 234 10.50 -3.37 3.79
N ASP A 235 9.98 -2.87 2.67
CA ASP A 235 8.55 -2.88 2.36
C ASP A 235 8.30 -3.26 0.90
N MET A 236 8.57 -4.53 0.59
CA MET A 236 8.26 -5.10 -0.71
C MET A 236 6.84 -5.69 -0.70
N PRO A 237 6.00 -5.41 -1.72
CA PRO A 237 4.72 -6.07 -1.86
C PRO A 237 4.89 -7.58 -1.97
N ALA A 238 3.88 -8.31 -1.50
CA ALA A 238 3.89 -9.76 -1.52
C ALA A 238 2.60 -10.35 -2.09
N VAL A 239 2.72 -11.51 -2.72
CA VAL A 239 1.62 -12.39 -3.10
C VAL A 239 1.91 -13.80 -2.59
N GLY A 240 0.87 -14.54 -2.26
CA GLY A 240 0.99 -15.92 -1.78
C GLY A 240 -0.27 -16.74 -2.08
N PRO A 241 -0.41 -17.94 -1.49
CA PRO A 241 -1.55 -18.84 -1.79
C PRO A 241 -2.91 -18.20 -1.46
N ARG A 242 -2.96 -17.33 -0.44
CA ARG A 242 -4.16 -16.57 -0.09
C ARG A 242 -4.58 -15.58 -1.17
N THR A 243 -3.62 -14.88 -1.78
CA THR A 243 -3.88 -13.94 -2.89
C THR A 243 -4.43 -14.70 -4.10
N VAL A 244 -3.84 -15.85 -4.42
CA VAL A 244 -4.34 -16.74 -5.49
C VAL A 244 -5.77 -17.19 -5.22
N ALA A 245 -6.06 -17.68 -4.01
CA ALA A 245 -7.40 -18.10 -3.62
C ALA A 245 -8.41 -16.93 -3.63
N GLY A 246 -7.96 -15.71 -3.30
CA GLY A 246 -8.75 -14.49 -3.42
C GLY A 246 -9.07 -14.14 -4.88
N ALA A 247 -8.06 -14.17 -5.76
CA ALA A 247 -8.23 -13.90 -7.19
C ALA A 247 -9.18 -14.93 -7.85
N ALA A 248 -9.02 -16.21 -7.51
CA ALA A 248 -9.91 -17.27 -7.98
C ALA A 248 -11.37 -17.04 -7.59
N ARG A 249 -11.62 -16.68 -6.32
CA ARG A 249 -12.97 -16.34 -5.82
C ARG A 249 -13.54 -15.07 -6.44
N ALA A 250 -12.68 -14.12 -6.82
CA ALA A 250 -13.05 -12.91 -7.51
C ALA A 250 -13.34 -13.12 -9.01
N GLY A 251 -13.21 -14.34 -9.54
CA GLY A 251 -13.44 -14.63 -10.96
C GLY A 251 -12.32 -14.13 -11.89
N LEU A 252 -11.18 -13.71 -11.34
CA LEU A 252 -10.05 -13.20 -12.11
C LEU A 252 -9.29 -14.35 -12.79
N ALA A 253 -8.89 -14.15 -14.05
CA ALA A 253 -8.07 -15.08 -14.81
C ALA A 253 -6.66 -15.22 -14.24
N GLY A 254 -6.12 -14.17 -13.58
CA GLY A 254 -4.77 -14.22 -13.05
C GLY A 254 -4.38 -13.18 -12.00
N VAL A 255 -3.19 -13.40 -11.46
CA VAL A 255 -2.43 -12.43 -10.68
C VAL A 255 -1.20 -12.04 -11.50
N VAL A 256 -1.11 -10.76 -11.86
CA VAL A 256 0.02 -10.18 -12.58
C VAL A 256 0.78 -9.27 -11.64
N VAL A 257 2.06 -9.57 -11.45
CA VAL A 257 2.93 -8.81 -10.54
C VAL A 257 4.01 -8.07 -11.31
N GLU A 258 4.49 -6.96 -10.76
CA GLU A 258 5.67 -6.30 -11.31
C GLU A 258 6.91 -7.18 -11.09
N ALA A 259 7.54 -7.63 -12.17
CA ALA A 259 8.68 -8.52 -12.10
C ALA A 259 9.87 -7.85 -11.40
N GLY A 260 10.57 -8.61 -10.54
CA GLY A 260 11.70 -8.09 -9.75
C GLY A 260 11.27 -7.12 -8.64
N ALA A 261 9.98 -7.03 -8.32
CA ALA A 261 9.43 -6.02 -7.40
C ALA A 261 8.49 -6.58 -6.34
N VAL A 262 8.11 -7.86 -6.44
CA VAL A 262 7.06 -8.48 -5.63
C VAL A 262 7.55 -9.83 -5.14
N LEU A 263 7.37 -10.08 -3.85
CA LEU A 263 7.71 -11.34 -3.20
C LEU A 263 6.65 -12.41 -3.48
N LEU A 264 7.11 -13.63 -3.78
CA LEU A 264 6.32 -14.85 -3.79
C LEU A 264 6.48 -15.55 -2.42
N LEU A 265 5.46 -15.43 -1.58
CA LEU A 265 5.42 -16.17 -0.31
C LEU A 265 5.11 -17.64 -0.61
N ASP A 266 5.93 -18.57 -0.10
CA ASP A 266 5.86 -20.00 -0.46
C ASP A 266 5.77 -20.19 -1.99
N PRO A 267 6.86 -19.97 -2.76
CA PRO A 267 6.80 -19.98 -4.22
C PRO A 267 6.20 -21.27 -4.78
N ALA A 268 6.65 -22.43 -4.28
CA ALA A 268 6.16 -23.74 -4.70
C ALA A 268 4.65 -23.90 -4.38
N GLY A 269 4.24 -23.59 -3.15
CA GLY A 269 2.83 -23.66 -2.75
C GLY A 269 1.94 -22.67 -3.51
N THR A 270 2.44 -21.48 -3.80
CA THR A 270 1.71 -20.45 -4.55
C THR A 270 1.50 -20.85 -6.00
N ILE A 271 2.54 -21.36 -6.67
CA ILE A 271 2.44 -21.86 -8.05
C ILE A 271 1.50 -23.06 -8.11
N ALA A 272 1.63 -24.01 -7.18
CA ALA A 272 0.75 -25.18 -7.12
C ALA A 272 -0.72 -24.78 -6.86
N ALA A 273 -0.97 -23.82 -5.96
CA ALA A 273 -2.30 -23.29 -5.71
C ALA A 273 -2.89 -22.58 -6.94
N ALA A 274 -2.07 -21.82 -7.69
CA ALA A 274 -2.49 -21.12 -8.89
C ALA A 274 -2.87 -22.10 -10.01
N ASP A 275 -2.02 -23.10 -10.22
CA ASP A 275 -2.24 -24.19 -11.16
C ASP A 275 -3.52 -24.97 -10.85
N ALA A 276 -3.72 -25.35 -9.58
CA ALA A 276 -4.90 -26.09 -9.13
C ALA A 276 -6.19 -25.26 -9.25
N ALA A 277 -6.11 -23.95 -9.03
CA ALA A 277 -7.25 -23.04 -9.14
C ALA A 277 -7.58 -22.63 -10.59
N GLY A 278 -6.70 -22.93 -11.55
CA GLY A 278 -6.82 -22.43 -12.91
C GLY A 278 -6.63 -20.91 -13.00
N VAL A 279 -5.72 -20.36 -12.19
CA VAL A 279 -5.39 -18.93 -12.14
C VAL A 279 -3.97 -18.74 -12.68
N GLY A 280 -3.81 -17.86 -13.67
CA GLY A 280 -2.49 -17.50 -14.20
C GLY A 280 -1.67 -16.71 -13.18
N LEU A 281 -0.38 -17.03 -13.07
CA LEU A 281 0.58 -16.25 -12.29
C LEU A 281 1.67 -15.75 -13.24
N TYR A 282 1.84 -14.43 -13.33
CA TYR A 282 2.68 -13.80 -14.35
C TYR A 282 3.45 -12.61 -13.79
N GLY A 283 4.75 -12.54 -14.06
CA GLY A 283 5.57 -11.34 -13.80
C GLY A 283 5.68 -10.48 -15.05
N LEU A 284 5.16 -9.26 -15.00
CA LEU A 284 5.24 -8.30 -16.08
C LEU A 284 6.44 -7.37 -15.87
N ALA A 285 7.31 -7.28 -16.89
CA ALA A 285 8.31 -6.23 -16.93
C ALA A 285 7.61 -4.89 -17.14
N TRP A 286 7.63 -4.03 -16.12
CA TRP A 286 7.00 -2.72 -16.17
C TRP A 286 8.05 -1.63 -16.00
N PRO A 287 8.07 -0.59 -16.85
CA PRO A 287 9.02 0.49 -16.71
C PRO A 287 8.75 1.24 -15.39
N ARG A 288 9.71 1.19 -14.46
CA ARG A 288 9.74 2.09 -13.32
C ARG A 288 10.24 3.45 -13.80
N PRO A 289 9.40 4.50 -13.84
CA PRO A 289 9.97 5.84 -13.94
C PRO A 289 10.89 6.07 -12.72
N GLY A 290 11.88 6.95 -12.87
CA GLY A 290 12.65 7.44 -11.73
C GLY A 290 11.74 8.08 -10.66
N PRO A 291 12.28 8.48 -9.50
CA PRO A 291 11.49 9.09 -8.43
C PRO A 291 10.63 10.22 -9.01
N VAL A 292 9.31 10.03 -9.02
CA VAL A 292 8.39 11.13 -9.35
C VAL A 292 8.46 12.07 -8.16
N PRO A 293 8.84 13.35 -8.34
CA PRO A 293 8.80 14.29 -7.25
C PRO A 293 7.37 14.30 -6.71
N VAL A 294 7.18 13.80 -5.49
CA VAL A 294 5.94 14.06 -4.76
C VAL A 294 5.89 15.57 -4.63
N PRO A 295 4.88 16.25 -5.21
CA PRO A 295 4.83 17.70 -5.12
C PRO A 295 4.93 18.07 -3.64
N ALA A 296 5.88 18.95 -3.31
CA ALA A 296 5.99 19.49 -1.96
C ALA A 296 4.59 19.96 -1.55
N PRO A 297 4.14 19.72 -0.30
CA PRO A 297 2.81 20.13 0.12
C PRO A 297 2.70 21.61 -0.19
N ALA A 298 1.92 21.94 -1.22
CA ALA A 298 1.67 23.33 -1.59
C ALA A 298 1.22 24.01 -0.29
N HIS A 299 1.72 25.21 -0.02
CA HIS A 299 1.22 26.02 1.08
C HIS A 299 -0.28 26.19 0.85
N ALA A 300 -1.07 25.31 1.46
CA ALA A 300 -2.50 25.28 1.26
C ALA A 300 -3.04 26.55 1.91
N GLY A 301 -3.40 27.51 1.06
CA GLY A 301 -4.40 28.51 1.41
C GLY A 301 -5.69 27.80 1.88
N PRO A 302 -6.63 28.53 2.49
CA PRO A 302 -7.86 27.94 3.02
C PRO A 302 -8.69 27.19 1.97
N VAL A 303 -8.43 27.36 0.67
CA VAL A 303 -9.05 26.62 -0.43
C VAL A 303 -7.95 26.29 -1.46
N PRO A 304 -7.96 25.11 -2.12
CA PRO A 304 -7.06 24.85 -3.25
C PRO A 304 -7.20 25.97 -4.31
N ALA A 305 -6.12 26.30 -5.00
CA ALA A 305 -6.14 27.35 -6.03
C ALA A 305 -7.25 27.07 -7.06
N GLY A 306 -8.18 28.01 -7.24
CA GLY A 306 -9.33 27.88 -8.15
C GLY A 306 -10.63 27.33 -7.52
N GLY A 307 -10.65 26.99 -6.23
CA GLY A 307 -11.87 26.55 -5.54
C GLY A 307 -12.75 27.70 -5.03
N ARG A 308 -14.05 27.65 -5.29
CA ARG A 308 -15.08 28.54 -4.73
C ARG A 308 -15.86 27.83 -3.63
N VAL A 309 -15.96 28.45 -2.46
CA VAL A 309 -16.76 27.91 -1.35
C VAL A 309 -18.21 28.34 -1.50
N ILE A 310 -19.12 27.37 -1.41
CA ILE A 310 -20.57 27.54 -1.45
C ILE A 310 -21.12 27.36 -0.03
N GLY A 311 -22.04 28.24 0.38
CA GLY A 311 -22.58 28.28 1.74
C GLY A 311 -21.71 29.04 2.74
N ARG A 312 -22.09 28.96 4.02
CA ARG A 312 -21.47 29.67 5.16
C ARG A 312 -20.27 28.91 5.72
N ARG A 313 -20.29 27.58 5.72
CA ARG A 313 -19.22 26.78 6.32
C ARG A 313 -17.98 26.75 5.42
N ARG A 314 -16.85 27.24 5.96
CA ARG A 314 -15.56 27.31 5.25
C ARG A 314 -14.67 26.11 5.65
N PRO A 315 -13.96 25.48 4.69
CA PRO A 315 -12.95 24.46 5.00
C PRO A 315 -11.77 25.10 5.78
N GLY A 316 -11.29 24.41 6.82
CA GLY A 316 -10.05 24.78 7.50
C GLY A 316 -8.83 24.20 6.77
N ARG A 317 -7.61 24.58 7.19
CA ARG A 317 -6.35 24.13 6.55
C ARG A 317 -6.23 22.61 6.36
N ARG A 318 -6.74 21.82 7.31
CA ARG A 318 -6.74 20.35 7.22
C ARG A 318 -7.70 19.85 6.15
N ASP A 319 -8.89 20.43 6.08
CA ASP A 319 -9.89 20.11 5.06
C ASP A 319 -9.37 20.49 3.67
N SER A 320 -8.72 21.65 3.52
CA SER A 320 -8.10 22.07 2.25
C SER A 320 -7.02 21.11 1.77
N ALA A 321 -6.22 20.56 2.69
CA ALA A 321 -5.23 19.54 2.37
C ALA A 321 -5.88 18.20 1.95
N ASP A 322 -6.97 17.80 2.61
CA ASP A 322 -7.74 16.61 2.24
C ASP A 322 -8.37 16.78 0.84
N ILE A 323 -8.92 17.97 0.54
CA ILE A 323 -9.45 18.30 -0.78
C ILE A 323 -8.35 18.21 -1.85
N ALA A 324 -7.17 18.79 -1.61
CA ALA A 324 -6.07 18.78 -2.57
C ALA A 324 -5.61 17.35 -2.92
N VAL A 325 -5.47 16.48 -1.92
CA VAL A 325 -5.14 15.06 -2.13
C VAL A 325 -6.24 14.36 -2.92
N GLY A 326 -7.50 14.61 -2.57
CA GLY A 326 -8.62 14.00 -3.29
C GLY A 326 -8.72 14.47 -4.74
N LEU A 327 -8.47 15.75 -5.01
CA LEU A 327 -8.45 16.30 -6.37
C LEU A 327 -7.35 15.65 -7.22
N ALA A 328 -6.13 15.53 -6.68
CA ALA A 328 -5.04 14.85 -7.37
C ALA A 328 -5.39 13.39 -7.70
N ALA A 329 -6.07 12.68 -6.81
CA ALA A 329 -6.50 11.31 -7.03
C ALA A 329 -7.57 11.20 -8.12
N VAL A 330 -8.66 11.97 -8.00
CA VAL A 330 -9.77 11.87 -8.94
C VAL A 330 -9.35 12.40 -10.32
N GLU A 331 -8.58 13.49 -10.43
CA GLU A 331 -8.09 13.97 -11.73
C GLU A 331 -7.09 12.99 -12.37
N GLY A 332 -6.16 12.44 -11.58
CA GLY A 332 -5.22 11.43 -12.07
C GLY A 332 -5.90 10.17 -12.62
N LEU A 333 -7.08 9.85 -12.10
CA LEU A 333 -7.88 8.70 -12.56
C LEU A 333 -8.82 9.00 -13.74
N ALA A 334 -8.96 10.26 -14.16
CA ALA A 334 -9.91 10.65 -15.21
C ALA A 334 -9.70 9.94 -16.55
N PRO A 335 -8.45 9.76 -17.05
CA PRO A 335 -8.20 9.06 -18.30
C PRO A 335 -8.60 7.57 -18.30
N TYR A 336 -8.83 6.98 -17.14
CA TYR A 336 -9.12 5.54 -16.98
C TYR A 336 -10.60 5.24 -16.74
N ALA A 337 -11.48 6.25 -16.89
CA ALA A 337 -12.92 6.14 -16.69
C ALA A 337 -13.32 5.49 -15.34
N THR A 338 -12.51 5.70 -14.31
CA THR A 338 -12.72 5.19 -12.94
C THR A 338 -12.37 6.27 -11.92
N GLY A 339 -12.54 6.02 -10.62
CA GLY A 339 -12.06 6.93 -9.60
C GLY A 339 -12.78 8.27 -9.57
N ALA A 340 -14.07 8.29 -9.93
CA ALA A 340 -14.82 9.53 -9.98
C ALA A 340 -14.98 10.18 -8.59
N ALA A 341 -14.86 9.42 -7.51
CA ALA A 341 -14.89 9.93 -6.15
C ALA A 341 -13.79 9.32 -5.27
N ALA A 342 -13.38 10.06 -4.25
CA ALA A 342 -12.49 9.61 -3.19
C ALA A 342 -12.91 10.21 -1.85
N VAL A 343 -12.69 9.45 -0.77
CA VAL A 343 -12.82 9.93 0.62
C VAL A 343 -11.43 10.12 1.19
N VAL A 344 -11.12 11.34 1.62
CA VAL A 344 -9.82 11.70 2.19
C VAL A 344 -9.99 12.19 3.60
N VAL A 345 -9.15 11.67 4.51
CA VAL A 345 -9.11 12.09 5.92
C VAL A 345 -7.66 12.30 6.31
N ARG A 346 -7.31 13.51 6.76
CA ARG A 346 -5.96 13.85 7.25
C ARG A 346 -4.84 13.57 6.23
N ARG A 347 -5.11 13.82 4.95
CA ARG A 347 -4.26 13.57 3.77
C ARG A 347 -4.10 12.10 3.40
N PHE A 348 -4.86 11.21 4.02
CA PHE A 348 -4.89 9.79 3.67
C PHE A 348 -6.17 9.47 2.91
N ILE A 349 -6.03 8.80 1.77
CA ILE A 349 -7.17 8.27 1.02
C ILE A 349 -7.70 7.05 1.78
N LEU A 350 -8.93 7.16 2.27
CA LEU A 350 -9.62 6.05 2.91
C LEU A 350 -10.29 5.13 1.88
N ALA A 351 -10.81 5.71 0.80
CA ALA A 351 -11.44 4.95 -0.28
C ALA A 351 -11.41 5.74 -1.59
N ILE A 352 -11.28 5.02 -2.70
CA ILE A 352 -11.49 5.52 -4.06
C ILE A 352 -12.59 4.68 -4.70
N GLU A 353 -13.48 5.34 -5.43
CA GLU A 353 -14.55 4.72 -6.20
C GLU A 353 -13.96 3.91 -7.37
N ALA A 354 -14.39 2.67 -7.51
CA ALA A 354 -14.19 1.88 -8.72
C ALA A 354 -15.55 1.37 -9.21
N ALA A 355 -15.65 0.12 -9.66
CA ALA A 355 -16.88 -0.42 -10.20
C ALA A 355 -18.01 -0.56 -9.15
N GLU A 356 -17.71 -0.49 -7.85
CA GLU A 356 -18.75 -0.52 -6.81
C GLU A 356 -19.64 0.73 -6.75
N GLY A 357 -19.20 1.83 -7.39
CA GLY A 357 -19.88 3.12 -7.33
C GLY A 357 -19.73 3.87 -6.00
N THR A 358 -20.13 5.15 -6.01
CA THR A 358 -19.89 6.08 -4.88
C THR A 358 -20.57 5.67 -3.58
N GLU A 359 -21.75 5.05 -3.65
CA GLU A 359 -22.53 4.69 -2.46
C GLU A 359 -21.84 3.57 -1.66
N ALA A 360 -21.53 2.46 -2.31
CA ALA A 360 -20.79 1.37 -1.68
C ALA A 360 -19.38 1.81 -1.22
N MET A 361 -18.72 2.70 -1.98
CA MET A 361 -17.45 3.31 -1.56
C MET A 361 -17.59 4.09 -0.25
N LEU A 362 -18.65 4.90 -0.10
CA LEU A 362 -18.90 5.71 1.10
C LEU A 362 -19.18 4.83 2.33
N GLU A 363 -19.95 3.75 2.18
CA GLU A 363 -20.19 2.77 3.25
C GLU A 363 -18.90 2.07 3.68
N ARG A 364 -18.08 1.63 2.71
CA ARG A 364 -16.75 1.06 2.97
C ARG A 364 -15.87 2.04 3.73
N ALA A 365 -15.81 3.30 3.30
CA ALA A 365 -14.99 4.32 3.95
C ALA A 365 -15.36 4.49 5.44
N ARG A 366 -16.65 4.45 5.79
CA ARG A 366 -17.11 4.53 7.19
C ARG A 366 -16.65 3.35 8.04
N GLY A 367 -16.61 2.14 7.49
CA GLY A 367 -16.06 0.96 8.18
C GLY A 367 -14.60 1.14 8.61
N LEU A 368 -13.82 1.86 7.81
CA LEU A 368 -12.39 2.08 8.03
C LEU A 368 -12.07 3.18 9.06
N ARG A 369 -13.04 4.04 9.40
CA ARG A 369 -12.85 5.15 10.36
C ARG A 369 -12.80 4.69 11.82
N GLN A 370 -13.09 3.42 12.10
CA GLN A 370 -13.33 2.89 13.45
C GLN A 370 -12.05 2.79 14.32
N TRP A 371 -10.86 2.95 13.73
CA TRP A 371 -9.61 2.98 14.47
C TRP A 371 -9.33 4.36 15.09
N GLY A 372 -9.96 4.62 16.25
CA GLY A 372 -9.34 5.43 17.32
C GLY A 372 -9.83 6.86 17.56
N LEU A 373 -10.81 7.40 16.83
CA LEU A 373 -11.26 8.79 17.04
C LEU A 373 -12.78 8.92 16.96
N ARG A 374 -13.45 8.72 18.11
CA ARG A 374 -14.76 9.34 18.37
C ARG A 374 -14.50 10.85 18.47
N TRP A 375 -15.32 11.67 17.80
CA TRP A 375 -15.39 13.15 17.79
C TRP A 375 -14.95 13.90 16.52
N ARG A 376 -15.94 14.69 16.03
CA ARG A 376 -16.02 15.66 14.91
C ARG A 376 -16.00 15.09 13.49
N ARG A 377 -16.99 15.54 12.71
CA ARG A 377 -17.04 15.46 11.25
C ARG A 377 -15.69 15.87 10.66
N ALA A 378 -15.00 14.93 10.04
CA ALA A 378 -13.66 15.12 9.51
C ALA A 378 -13.55 14.53 8.11
N GLY A 379 -12.61 15.04 7.33
CA GLY A 379 -12.38 14.59 5.96
C GLY A 379 -13.35 15.17 4.94
N ALA A 380 -12.97 14.98 3.68
CA ALA A 380 -13.70 15.46 2.52
C ALA A 380 -14.07 14.29 1.61
N LEU A 381 -15.30 14.30 1.11
CA LEU A 381 -15.62 13.59 -0.13
C LEU A 381 -15.19 14.49 -1.29
N VAL A 382 -14.31 14.01 -2.15
CA VAL A 382 -13.91 14.70 -3.37
C VAL A 382 -14.43 13.93 -4.58
N ARG A 383 -15.07 14.61 -5.53
CA ARG A 383 -15.69 13.95 -6.69
C ARG A 383 -15.56 14.77 -7.98
N ARG A 384 -15.29 14.11 -9.10
CA ARG A 384 -15.52 14.67 -10.44
C ARG A 384 -17.01 14.73 -10.71
N ALA A 385 -17.55 15.91 -10.96
CA ALA A 385 -18.92 16.10 -11.41
C ALA A 385 -19.02 15.59 -12.86
N GLY A 386 -19.93 14.65 -13.11
CA GLY A 386 -20.22 14.14 -14.45
C GLY A 386 -21.39 14.90 -15.07
N PRO A 387 -21.42 15.10 -16.40
CA PRO A 387 -22.61 15.56 -17.10
C PRO A 387 -23.63 14.41 -17.22
N GLY A 388 -24.94 14.75 -17.21
CA GLY A 388 -26.01 13.82 -17.56
C GLY A 388 -26.90 13.32 -16.41
N PRO A 389 -28.00 12.60 -16.74
CA PRO A 389 -29.07 12.22 -15.80
C PRO A 389 -28.67 11.18 -14.74
N ASP A 390 -27.58 10.44 -14.95
CA ASP A 390 -27.06 9.44 -14.00
C ASP A 390 -26.18 10.05 -12.89
N ALA A 391 -25.85 11.35 -12.99
CA ALA A 391 -25.14 12.04 -11.92
C ALA A 391 -26.04 12.13 -10.66
N PRO A 392 -25.50 11.81 -9.47
CA PRO A 392 -26.30 11.88 -8.26
C PRO A 392 -26.77 13.31 -8.03
N ALA A 393 -28.07 13.49 -7.80
CA ALA A 393 -28.63 14.79 -7.48
C ALA A 393 -27.84 15.43 -6.32
N PRO A 394 -27.54 16.75 -6.37
CA PRO A 394 -26.76 17.43 -5.33
C PRO A 394 -27.24 17.13 -3.91
N ALA A 395 -28.56 17.06 -3.72
CA ALA A 395 -29.15 16.74 -2.43
C ALA A 395 -28.85 15.32 -1.94
N ALA A 396 -28.85 14.33 -2.84
CA ALA A 396 -28.52 12.95 -2.49
C ALA A 396 -27.05 12.83 -2.09
N LEU A 397 -26.15 13.47 -2.85
CA LEU A 397 -24.72 13.47 -2.54
C LEU A 397 -24.42 14.09 -1.17
N LEU A 398 -24.97 15.28 -0.89
CA LEU A 398 -24.75 15.99 0.37
C LEU A 398 -25.31 15.22 1.56
N ARG A 399 -26.52 14.67 1.46
CA ARG A 399 -27.11 13.84 2.53
C ARG A 399 -26.28 12.59 2.81
N ARG A 400 -25.78 11.93 1.76
CA ARG A 400 -24.88 10.77 1.90
C ARG A 400 -23.57 11.16 2.58
N ALA A 401 -22.92 12.25 2.16
CA ALA A 401 -21.70 12.72 2.80
C ALA A 401 -21.90 13.06 4.29
N ALA A 402 -23.03 13.68 4.63
CA ALA A 402 -23.40 13.97 6.01
C ALA A 402 -23.65 12.69 6.83
N ALA A 403 -24.31 11.68 6.25
CA ALA A 403 -24.58 10.38 6.89
C ALA A 403 -23.30 9.58 7.17
N GLN A 404 -22.21 9.84 6.42
CA GLN A 404 -20.88 9.28 6.69
C GLN A 404 -20.04 10.12 7.66
N GLU A 405 -20.63 11.15 8.27
CA GLU A 405 -19.95 12.06 9.21
C GLU A 405 -18.72 12.76 8.58
N LEU A 406 -18.80 13.14 7.31
CA LEU A 406 -17.75 13.91 6.65
C LEU A 406 -17.82 15.40 7.02
N GLY A 407 -16.68 16.08 6.94
CA GLY A 407 -16.57 17.53 7.17
C GLY A 407 -17.17 18.35 6.04
N GLY A 408 -17.11 17.83 4.81
CA GLY A 408 -17.66 18.48 3.63
C GLY A 408 -17.44 17.73 2.33
N VAL A 409 -17.83 18.37 1.24
CA VAL A 409 -17.75 17.86 -0.13
C VAL A 409 -16.99 18.85 -1.00
N ALA A 410 -16.10 18.35 -1.85
CA ALA A 410 -15.48 19.12 -2.92
C ALA A 410 -15.77 18.47 -4.27
N LEU A 411 -16.07 19.29 -5.26
CA LEU A 411 -16.39 18.86 -6.61
C LEU A 411 -15.44 19.50 -7.61
N THR A 412 -15.08 18.76 -8.65
CA THR A 412 -14.28 19.24 -9.78
C THR A 412 -14.96 18.91 -11.10
N GLY A 413 -14.85 19.77 -12.11
CA GLY A 413 -15.46 19.55 -13.43
C GLY A 413 -15.70 20.84 -14.21
N SER A 414 -16.43 20.71 -15.31
CA SER A 414 -16.84 21.86 -16.14
C SER A 414 -17.86 22.72 -15.40
N ALA A 415 -18.00 23.99 -15.82
CA ALA A 415 -19.01 24.89 -15.27
C ALA A 415 -20.44 24.31 -15.37
N GLU A 416 -20.76 23.64 -16.48
CA GLU A 416 -22.04 22.97 -16.69
C GLU A 416 -22.28 21.85 -15.66
N ALA A 417 -21.29 20.98 -15.42
CA ALA A 417 -21.40 19.89 -14.46
C ALA A 417 -21.48 20.38 -13.00
N LEU A 418 -20.91 21.55 -12.71
CA LEU A 418 -20.92 22.16 -11.38
C LEU A 418 -22.17 23.02 -11.11
N GLY A 419 -22.84 23.53 -12.14
CA GLY A 419 -24.02 24.41 -12.05
C GLY A 419 -25.08 23.95 -11.04
N PRO A 420 -25.53 22.68 -11.06
CA PRO A 420 -26.52 22.17 -10.11
C PRO A 420 -26.11 22.29 -8.62
N TYR A 421 -24.82 22.37 -8.33
CA TYR A 421 -24.30 22.45 -6.97
C TYR A 421 -24.16 23.89 -6.47
N GLU A 422 -24.25 24.91 -7.35
CA GLU A 422 -24.18 26.32 -6.94
C GLU A 422 -25.35 26.72 -6.04
N GLU A 423 -26.52 26.15 -6.30
CA GLU A 423 -27.76 26.41 -5.55
C GLU A 423 -27.87 25.56 -4.27
N ALA A 424 -26.95 24.63 -4.05
CA ALA A 424 -26.99 23.70 -2.92
C ALA A 424 -26.48 24.28 -1.58
N ALA A 425 -26.18 25.59 -1.54
CA ALA A 425 -25.63 26.28 -0.37
C ALA A 425 -26.44 26.06 0.90
N ARG A 426 -27.77 26.26 0.83
CA ARG A 426 -28.66 26.13 1.99
C ARG A 426 -28.64 24.71 2.56
N LEU A 427 -28.73 23.71 1.68
CA LEU A 427 -28.72 22.31 2.09
C LEU A 427 -27.36 21.90 2.68
N ALA A 428 -26.25 22.36 2.11
CA ALA A 428 -24.92 22.10 2.67
C ALA A 428 -24.78 22.71 4.08
N ASP A 429 -25.25 23.93 4.28
CA ASP A 429 -25.24 24.60 5.59
C ASP A 429 -26.14 23.88 6.62
N ASP A 430 -27.36 23.50 6.24
CA ASP A 430 -28.30 22.77 7.10
C ASP A 430 -27.75 21.40 7.51
N LEU A 431 -27.05 20.73 6.59
CA LEU A 431 -26.36 19.47 6.86
C LEU A 431 -25.04 19.67 7.60
N GLY A 432 -24.59 20.90 7.82
CA GLY A 432 -23.30 21.20 8.45
C GLY A 432 -22.12 20.66 7.64
N LEU A 433 -22.09 20.87 6.33
CA LEU A 433 -20.99 20.50 5.44
C LEU A 433 -20.37 21.78 4.85
N PHE A 434 -19.05 21.81 4.67
CA PHE A 434 -18.51 22.74 3.67
C PHE A 434 -18.77 22.19 2.27
N LEU A 435 -18.99 23.07 1.30
CA LEU A 435 -19.10 22.72 -0.11
C LEU A 435 -18.12 23.56 -0.93
N VAL A 436 -17.23 22.91 -1.68
CA VAL A 436 -16.24 23.57 -2.52
C VAL A 436 -16.40 23.13 -3.97
N LEU A 437 -16.50 24.08 -4.89
CA LEU A 437 -16.51 23.82 -6.33
C LEU A 437 -15.18 24.28 -6.92
N CYS A 438 -14.43 23.36 -7.48
CA CYS A 438 -13.18 23.62 -8.18
C CYS A 438 -13.44 23.52 -9.67
N GLN A 439 -13.09 24.55 -10.44
CA GLN A 439 -13.11 24.39 -11.90
C GLN A 439 -11.99 23.44 -12.31
N GLY A 440 -12.32 22.42 -13.11
CA GLY A 440 -11.33 21.50 -13.67
C GLY A 440 -10.33 22.25 -14.56
N ALA A 441 -9.13 21.69 -14.69
CA ALA A 441 -8.10 22.19 -15.60
C ALA A 441 -8.44 21.89 -17.08
#